data_AF-A0A087S694-F1
#
_entry.id   AF-A0A087S694-F1
#
_cell.length_a   1.000
_cell.length_b   1.000
_cell.length_c   1.000
_cell.angle_alpha   90.00
_cell.angle_beta   90.00
_cell.angle_gamma   90.00
#
_symmetry.space_group_name_H-M   'P 1'
#
loop_
_entity.id
_entity.type
_entity.pdbx_description
1 polymer ?
#
loop_
_entity_poly.entity_id
_entity_poly.type
_entity_poly.pdbx_seq_one_letter_code
_entity_poly.pdbx_strand_id
1 'polypeptide(L)'
;MPLKRASRGRTKGGKGSSGVVQCTNCGQTVPKDKAKKVTSRLNLVEHTLAKELRAQGAYIASPTVLKWYCISCAIHFKILKIRSADNRRKLKQIISYHLIVYRNKRKLKNERLM
;
A
#
# COMPACT_ATOMS: atom_id res chain seq x y z
N MET A 1 -27.22 -15.43 13.77
CA MET A 1 -26.70 -14.06 13.52
C MET A 1 -25.86 -14.05 12.25
N PRO A 2 -26.10 -13.16 11.27
CA PRO A 2 -25.36 -13.17 10.00
C PRO A 2 -23.91 -12.70 10.17
N LEU A 3 -22.93 -13.53 9.77
CA LEU A 3 -21.52 -13.18 9.81
C LEU A 3 -21.04 -12.63 8.46
N LYS A 4 -20.74 -11.33 8.40
CA LYS A 4 -20.26 -10.68 7.15
C LYS A 4 -18.87 -11.15 6.68
N ARG A 5 -17.98 -11.52 7.62
CA ARG A 5 -16.59 -11.95 7.35
C ARG A 5 -16.16 -13.02 8.36
N ALA A 6 -15.57 -14.12 7.89
CA ALA A 6 -15.05 -15.19 8.76
C ALA A 6 -14.07 -14.66 9.82
N SER A 7 -13.15 -13.77 9.43
CA SER A 7 -12.16 -13.16 10.33
C SER A 7 -12.68 -12.01 11.19
N ARG A 8 -13.98 -11.68 11.11
CA ARG A 8 -14.60 -10.47 11.72
C ARG A 8 -13.90 -9.15 11.34
N GLY A 9 -13.08 -9.17 10.28
CA GLY A 9 -12.31 -8.01 9.81
C GLY A 9 -11.00 -7.76 10.57
N ARG A 10 -10.43 -8.76 11.24
CA ARG A 10 -9.13 -8.68 11.94
C ARG A 10 -8.17 -9.77 11.47
N THR A 11 -6.88 -9.48 11.47
CA THR A 11 -5.79 -10.46 11.22
C THR A 11 -5.21 -11.07 12.50
N LYS A 12 -6.03 -11.17 13.56
CA LYS A 12 -5.60 -11.59 14.91
C LYS A 12 -5.17 -13.07 14.97
N GLY A 13 -5.78 -13.94 14.16
CA GLY A 13 -5.60 -15.38 14.25
C GLY A 13 -6.06 -15.92 15.61
N GLY A 14 -5.37 -16.94 16.13
CA GLY A 14 -5.64 -17.55 17.45
C GLY A 14 -5.12 -16.75 18.66
N LYS A 15 -4.64 -15.52 18.48
CA LYS A 15 -4.06 -14.74 19.58
C LYS A 15 -5.14 -14.22 20.54
N GLY A 16 -4.82 -14.17 21.83
CA GLY A 16 -5.69 -13.65 22.89
C GLY A 16 -5.89 -12.13 22.85
N SER A 17 -4.84 -11.34 22.63
CA SER A 17 -4.91 -9.87 22.45
C SER A 17 -3.91 -9.40 21.41
N SER A 18 -4.11 -8.18 20.91
CA SER A 18 -3.17 -7.50 20.03
C SER A 18 -2.97 -6.06 20.47
N GLY A 19 -1.75 -5.55 20.24
CA GLY A 19 -1.43 -4.16 20.53
C GLY A 19 -2.33 -3.18 19.79
N VAL A 20 -2.44 -1.97 20.33
CA VAL A 20 -3.22 -0.88 19.76
C VAL A 20 -2.32 0.13 19.05
N VAL A 21 -2.89 0.82 18.06
CA VAL A 21 -2.24 1.90 17.31
C VAL A 21 -3.20 3.08 17.21
N GLN A 22 -2.67 4.30 17.18
CA GLN A 22 -3.47 5.50 16.95
C GLN A 22 -3.63 5.75 15.45
N CYS A 23 -4.84 6.14 15.03
CA CYS A 23 -5.11 6.57 13.67
C CYS A 23 -4.39 7.90 13.38
N THR A 24 -3.66 7.98 12.28
CA THR A 24 -2.90 9.18 11.90
C THR A 24 -3.78 10.41 11.67
N ASN A 25 -5.05 10.24 11.28
CA ASN A 25 -5.93 11.37 10.94
C ASN A 25 -6.87 11.78 12.08
N CYS A 26 -7.54 10.81 12.71
CA CYS A 26 -8.54 11.10 13.75
C CYS A 26 -8.05 10.88 15.18
N GLY A 27 -6.81 10.39 15.37
CA GLY A 27 -6.27 10.09 16.71
C GLY A 27 -6.96 8.94 17.44
N GLN A 28 -7.96 8.28 16.85
CA GLN A 28 -8.67 7.17 17.49
C GLN A 28 -7.76 5.96 17.71
N THR A 29 -7.87 5.35 18.88
CA THR A 29 -7.17 4.10 19.23
C THR A 29 -7.85 2.90 18.58
N VAL A 30 -7.11 2.16 17.75
CA VAL A 30 -7.60 1.00 17.00
C VAL A 30 -6.66 -0.19 17.23
N PRO A 31 -7.17 -1.42 17.38
CA PRO A 31 -6.31 -2.59 17.44
C PRO A 31 -5.51 -2.75 16.13
N LYS A 32 -4.22 -3.06 16.26
CA LYS A 32 -3.27 -3.16 15.15
C LYS A 32 -3.73 -4.11 14.04
N ASP A 33 -4.42 -5.21 14.40
CA ASP A 33 -4.94 -6.19 13.44
C ASP A 33 -6.13 -5.70 12.61
N LYS A 34 -6.78 -4.61 13.05
CA LYS A 34 -7.96 -4.02 12.41
C LYS A 34 -7.59 -2.77 11.60
N ALA A 35 -6.55 -2.05 12.04
CA ALA A 35 -6.09 -0.85 11.38
C ALA A 35 -5.53 -1.14 9.98
N LYS A 36 -5.76 -0.22 9.05
CA LYS A 36 -5.17 -0.31 7.71
C LYS A 36 -3.78 0.34 7.73
N LYS A 37 -2.75 -0.49 7.59
CA LYS A 37 -1.37 -0.05 7.35
C LYS A 37 -1.21 0.39 5.89
N VAL A 38 -0.73 1.60 5.69
CA VAL A 38 -0.33 2.14 4.39
C VAL A 38 1.14 2.51 4.46
N THR A 39 1.93 1.94 3.55
CA THR A 39 3.35 2.22 3.42
C THR A 39 3.53 3.06 2.16
N SER A 40 4.07 4.27 2.30
CA SER A 40 4.33 5.18 1.19
C SER A 40 5.78 5.65 1.26
N ARG A 41 6.46 5.77 0.10
CA ARG A 41 7.74 6.47 0.05
C ARG A 41 7.49 7.96 -0.02
N LEU A 42 8.19 8.72 0.81
CA LEU A 42 8.20 10.18 0.70
C LEU A 42 9.22 10.59 -0.36
N ASN A 43 8.78 11.49 -1.22
CA ASN A 43 9.66 12.21 -2.13
C ASN A 43 9.90 13.58 -1.51
N LEU A 44 11.16 13.92 -1.23
CA LEU A 44 11.55 15.22 -0.67
C LEU A 44 11.44 16.34 -1.71
N VAL A 45 11.65 15.98 -2.97
CA VAL A 45 11.64 16.88 -4.12
C VAL A 45 10.60 16.36 -5.12
N GLU A 46 10.02 17.28 -5.89
CA GLU A 46 9.15 16.97 -7.02
C GLU A 46 9.84 16.00 -8.00
N HIS A 47 9.06 15.15 -8.68
CA HIS A 47 9.61 14.00 -9.39
C HIS A 47 10.44 14.35 -10.63
N THR A 48 10.18 15.47 -11.31
CA THR A 48 10.95 15.92 -12.48
C THR A 48 12.28 16.47 -12.02
N LEU A 49 12.27 17.38 -11.05
CA LEU A 49 13.48 17.97 -10.50
C LEU A 49 14.36 16.91 -9.82
N ALA A 50 13.76 15.94 -9.14
CA ALA A 50 14.50 14.84 -8.54
C ALA A 50 15.20 13.94 -9.58
N LYS A 51 14.77 13.94 -10.86
CA LYS A 51 15.48 13.21 -11.93
C LYS A 51 16.66 14.03 -12.44
N GLU A 52 16.47 15.33 -12.65
CA GLU A 52 17.53 16.25 -13.10
C GLU A 52 18.68 16.31 -12.09
N LEU A 53 18.35 16.50 -10.81
CA LEU A 53 19.34 16.52 -9.74
C LEU A 53 20.11 15.21 -9.63
N ARG A 54 19.44 14.06 -9.80
CA ARG A 54 20.11 12.75 -9.83
C ARG A 54 20.99 12.57 -11.06
N ALA A 55 20.59 13.12 -12.22
CA ALA A 55 21.42 13.10 -13.43
C ALA A 55 22.68 13.97 -13.26
N GLN A 56 22.58 15.05 -12.48
CA GLN A 56 23.70 15.89 -12.06
C GLN A 56 24.55 15.27 -10.93
N GLY A 57 24.19 14.09 -10.43
CA GLY A 57 24.95 13.34 -9.41
C GLY A 57 24.49 13.55 -7.96
N ALA A 58 23.40 14.27 -7.71
CA ALA A 58 22.89 14.47 -6.36
C ALA A 58 22.22 13.20 -5.80
N TYR A 59 22.58 12.81 -4.58
CA TYR A 59 21.93 11.72 -3.87
C TYR A 59 20.70 12.23 -3.11
N ILE A 60 19.51 11.78 -3.52
CA ILE A 60 18.24 12.12 -2.87
C ILE A 60 17.69 10.90 -2.14
N ALA A 61 17.69 10.95 -0.81
CA ALA A 61 17.07 9.93 0.02
C ALA A 61 15.54 9.95 -0.10
N SER A 62 14.92 8.77 -0.14
CA SER A 62 13.46 8.62 -0.19
C SER A 62 12.99 7.71 0.94
N PRO A 63 12.81 8.25 2.16
CA PRO A 63 12.42 7.47 3.32
C PRO A 63 11.02 6.88 3.15
N THR A 64 10.80 5.74 3.81
CA THR A 64 9.51 5.07 3.79
C THR A 64 8.72 5.45 5.04
N VAL A 65 7.52 5.99 4.85
CA VAL A 65 6.61 6.35 5.94
C VAL A 65 5.48 5.34 6.07
N LEU A 66 5.18 5.02 7.32
CA LEU A 66 4.11 4.12 7.72
C LEU A 66 2.97 4.92 8.33
N LYS A 67 1.78 4.85 7.72
CA LYS A 67 0.56 5.47 8.23
C LYS A 67 -0.43 4.39 8.64
N TRP A 68 -1.05 4.58 9.81
CA TRP A 68 -2.08 3.69 10.32
C TRP A 68 -3.42 4.42 10.28
N TYR A 69 -4.41 3.83 9.62
CA TYR A 69 -5.74 4.40 9.52
C TYR A 69 -6.79 3.51 10.20
N CYS A 70 -7.75 4.14 10.87
CA CYS A 70 -9.01 3.48 11.21
C CYS A 70 -9.81 3.19 9.92
N ILE A 71 -10.75 2.25 10.00
CA ILE A 71 -11.52 1.83 8.80
C ILE A 71 -12.38 2.96 8.26
N SER A 72 -12.92 3.84 9.12
CA SER A 72 -13.73 4.99 8.71
C SER A 72 -12.91 5.97 7.88
N CYS A 73 -11.76 6.43 8.40
CA CYS A 73 -10.86 7.31 7.65
C CYS A 73 -10.37 6.65 6.36
N ALA A 74 -10.03 5.36 6.40
CA ALA A 74 -9.58 4.65 5.20
C ALA A 74 -10.63 4.59 4.09
N ILE A 75 -11.92 4.56 4.42
CA ILE A 75 -13.02 4.62 3.44
C ILE A 75 -13.21 6.06 2.95
N HIS A 76 -13.21 7.05 3.86
CA HIS A 76 -13.39 8.46 3.51
C HIS A 76 -12.32 8.96 2.53
N PHE A 77 -11.05 8.63 2.78
CA PHE A 77 -9.92 8.96 1.89
C PHE A 77 -9.77 8.01 0.70
N LYS A 78 -10.73 7.11 0.46
CA LYS A 78 -10.76 6.16 -0.67
C LYS A 78 -9.55 5.20 -0.73
N ILE A 79 -8.83 5.02 0.38
CA ILE A 79 -7.75 4.02 0.54
C ILE A 79 -8.35 2.60 0.48
N LEU A 80 -9.52 2.41 1.08
CA LEU A 80 -10.31 1.19 1.00
C LEU A 80 -11.59 1.45 0.22
N LYS A 81 -11.91 0.54 -0.70
CA LYS A 81 -13.15 0.56 -1.49
C LYS A 81 -14.07 -0.59 -1.07
N ILE A 82 -15.38 -0.35 -1.16
CA ILE A 82 -16.40 -1.37 -0.94
C ILE A 82 -16.31 -2.41 -2.07
N ARG A 83 -16.49 -3.69 -1.74
CA ARG A 83 -16.36 -4.83 -2.67
C ARG A 83 -17.62 -5.71 -2.61
N SER A 84 -17.97 -6.31 -3.74
CA SER A 84 -18.99 -7.37 -3.83
C SER A 84 -18.64 -8.56 -2.92
N ALA A 85 -19.64 -9.37 -2.56
CA ALA A 85 -19.49 -10.47 -1.60
C ALA A 85 -18.32 -11.41 -1.95
N ASP A 86 -18.25 -11.86 -3.20
CA ASP A 86 -17.25 -12.82 -3.67
C ASP A 86 -15.83 -12.21 -3.68
N ASN A 87 -15.74 -10.93 -4.04
CA ASN A 87 -14.47 -10.22 -4.11
C ASN A 87 -13.92 -9.83 -2.74
N ARG A 88 -14.66 -10.01 -1.62
CA ARG A 88 -14.15 -9.71 -0.26
C ARG A 88 -13.04 -10.67 0.18
N ARG A 89 -13.10 -11.94 -0.25
CA ARG A 89 -12.15 -13.01 0.14
C ARG A 89 -10.87 -12.98 -0.68
N LYS A 90 -10.91 -12.40 -1.89
CA LYS A 90 -9.73 -12.25 -2.74
C LYS A 90 -8.72 -11.30 -2.06
N LEU A 91 -7.54 -11.81 -1.72
CA LEU A 91 -6.34 -10.98 -1.55
C LEU A 91 -5.93 -10.54 -2.94
N LYS A 92 -5.93 -9.23 -3.23
CA LYS A 92 -5.41 -8.75 -4.52
C LYS A 92 -3.96 -9.24 -4.65
N GLN A 93 -3.67 -10.04 -5.67
CA GLN A 93 -2.32 -10.19 -6.21
C GLN A 93 -1.87 -8.79 -6.65
N ILE A 94 -1.02 -8.14 -5.85
CA ILE A 94 -0.28 -6.97 -6.32
C ILE A 94 0.95 -7.50 -7.07
N ILE A 95 0.74 -8.24 -8.16
CA ILE A 95 1.81 -8.57 -9.10
C ILE A 95 1.14 -8.71 -10.48
N SER A 96 1.14 -7.64 -11.30
CA SER A 96 1.27 -7.76 -12.77
C SER A 96 1.24 -6.39 -13.51
N TYR A 97 1.81 -5.32 -12.97
CA TYR A 97 2.15 -4.16 -13.81
C TYR A 97 3.66 -3.90 -13.84
N HIS A 98 4.39 -4.27 -12.78
CA HIS A 98 5.83 -4.09 -12.72
C HIS A 98 6.64 -5.18 -13.46
N LEU A 99 6.06 -6.33 -13.83
CA LEU A 99 6.74 -7.36 -14.63
C LEU A 99 6.49 -7.22 -16.13
N ILE A 100 5.35 -6.69 -16.56
CA ILE A 100 5.00 -6.50 -17.98
C ILE A 100 5.86 -5.38 -18.61
N VAL A 101 6.08 -4.27 -17.90
CA VAL A 101 6.88 -3.13 -18.42
C VAL A 101 8.36 -3.49 -18.53
N TYR A 102 8.92 -4.26 -17.57
CA TYR A 102 10.33 -4.65 -17.61
C TYR A 102 10.63 -5.75 -18.63
N ARG A 103 9.64 -6.58 -19.00
CA ARG A 103 9.78 -7.60 -20.03
C ARG A 103 9.73 -7.00 -21.45
N ASN A 104 8.94 -5.95 -21.67
CA ASN A 104 8.89 -5.24 -22.96
C ASN A 104 10.15 -4.40 -23.25
N LYS A 105 10.80 -3.83 -22.22
CA LYS A 105 12.03 -3.03 -22.41
C LYS A 105 13.25 -3.83 -22.84
N ARG A 106 13.33 -5.14 -22.51
CA ARG A 106 14.44 -6.01 -22.97
C ARG A 106 14.29 -6.43 -24.44
N LYS A 107 13.06 -6.60 -24.93
CA LYS A 107 12.80 -7.00 -26.32
C LYS A 107 13.24 -5.93 -27.32
N LEU A 108 12.88 -4.66 -27.06
CA LEU A 108 13.26 -3.50 -27.88
C LEU A 108 14.77 -3.19 -27.90
N LYS A 109 15.54 -3.58 -26.87
CA LYS A 109 17.00 -3.40 -26.86
C LYS A 109 17.71 -4.45 -27.71
N ASN A 110 17.18 -5.68 -27.77
CA ASN A 110 17.78 -6.75 -28.59
C ASN A 110 17.47 -6.60 -30.08
N GLU A 111 16.32 -6.03 -30.47
CA GLU A 111 15.99 -5.72 -31.88
C GLU A 111 16.78 -4.52 -32.45
N ARG A 112 17.47 -3.73 -31.62
CA ARG A 112 18.33 -2.61 -32.06
C ARG A 112 19.82 -2.97 -32.14
N LEU A 113 20.18 -4.21 -31.80
CA LEU A 113 21.56 -4.74 -31.78
C LEU A 113 21.79 -5.83 -32.84
N MET A 114 20.80 -6.05 -33.72
CA MET A 114 20.95 -6.69 -35.03
C MET A 114 20.80 -5.62 -36.11
#